data_AF-A0A847Z292-F1
#
_entry.id   AF-A0A847Z292-F1
#
_cell.length_a   1.000
_cell.length_b   1.000
_cell.length_c   1.000
_cell.angle_alpha   90.00
_cell.angle_beta   90.00
_cell.angle_gamma   90.00
#
_symmetry.space_group_name_H-M   'P 1'
#
loop_
_entity.id
_entity.type
_entity.pdbx_description
1 polymer ?
#
loop_
_entity_poly.entity_id
_entity_poly.type
_entity_poly.pdbx_seq_one_letter_code
_entity_poly.pdbx_strand_id
1 'polypeptide(L)'
;MTMNKTKEPSAITYAFIANILYFFICAIYCSINSQNQVLNISFLSLCVILWFIIGNVYSRKLKKTDLKKYLLFVFISFIPILIFLITYNILINVSVNSQTYNWILYYSIGAPIIFWIKPAAFLINFFNLDFYLFAYSIVAAFMFICLIGMLSSSKRHKVKKAEMFKYDRDELIGFNAEAAVTSENETNCQDIKNNTLEYDDSTEQVTFDALKTNESKNTSDNMDLKQEPDINEEIVK
;
A
#
# COMPACT_ATOMS: atom_id res chain seq x y z
N MET A 1 34.43 18.40 2.96
CA MET A 1 33.42 18.30 1.88
C MET A 1 32.32 17.36 2.38
N THR A 2 31.34 17.90 3.10
CA THR A 2 30.25 17.13 3.68
C THR A 2 29.24 16.77 2.60
N MET A 3 29.18 15.48 2.23
CA MET A 3 28.16 14.99 1.30
C MET A 3 26.78 15.23 1.93
N ASN A 4 26.00 16.13 1.31
CA ASN A 4 24.59 16.32 1.63
C ASN A 4 23.86 14.98 1.46
N LYS A 5 23.46 14.36 2.58
CA LYS A 5 22.51 13.24 2.56
C LYS A 5 21.22 13.78 1.98
N THR A 6 20.97 13.51 0.70
CA THR A 6 19.70 13.79 0.05
C THR A 6 18.63 13.02 0.83
N LYS A 7 17.76 13.75 1.54
CA LYS A 7 16.62 13.18 2.26
C LYS A 7 15.82 12.36 1.25
N GLU A 8 15.69 11.06 1.50
CA GLU A 8 14.84 10.22 0.67
C GLU A 8 13.42 10.81 0.69
N PRO A 9 12.81 11.06 -0.48
CA PRO A 9 11.47 11.64 -0.55
C PRO A 9 10.48 10.80 0.25
N SER A 10 9.76 11.46 1.17
CA SER A 10 8.82 10.79 2.08
C SER A 10 7.70 10.12 1.31
N ALA A 11 7.19 8.99 1.83
CA ALA A 11 6.02 8.29 1.30
C ALA A 11 4.83 9.24 1.08
N ILE A 12 4.69 10.22 1.99
CA ILE A 12 3.66 11.26 1.95
C ILE A 12 3.78 12.12 0.69
N THR A 13 5.00 12.48 0.29
CA THR A 13 5.24 13.31 -0.90
C THR A 13 4.77 12.59 -2.17
N TYR A 14 5.08 11.30 -2.32
CA TYR A 14 4.61 10.52 -3.47
C TYR A 14 3.10 10.31 -3.48
N ALA A 15 2.51 10.03 -2.31
CA ALA A 15 1.06 9.90 -2.15
C ALA A 15 0.35 11.21 -2.56
N PHE A 16 0.90 12.35 -2.15
CA PHE A 16 0.36 13.67 -2.51
C PHE A 16 0.48 13.95 -4.02
N ILE A 17 1.63 13.69 -4.63
CA ILE A 17 1.83 13.83 -6.08
C ILE A 17 0.86 12.93 -6.86
N ALA A 18 0.68 11.68 -6.43
CA ALA A 18 -0.25 10.74 -7.06
C ALA A 18 -1.68 11.27 -7.02
N ASN A 19 -2.12 11.78 -5.87
CA ASN A 19 -3.45 12.39 -5.72
C ASN A 19 -3.59 13.63 -6.61
N ILE A 20 -2.62 14.55 -6.63
CA ILE A 20 -2.69 15.74 -7.51
C ILE A 20 -2.83 15.34 -8.98
N LEU A 21 -2.01 14.39 -9.45
CA LEU A 21 -2.09 13.90 -10.82
C LEU A 21 -3.45 13.25 -11.10
N TYR A 22 -3.97 12.47 -10.15
CA TYR A 22 -5.28 11.86 -10.27
C TYR A 22 -6.41 12.91 -10.35
N PHE A 23 -6.37 13.92 -9.48
CA PHE A 23 -7.29 15.05 -9.49
C PHE A 23 -7.24 15.80 -10.82
N PHE A 24 -6.04 15.99 -11.38
CA PHE A 24 -5.87 16.64 -12.68
C PHE A 24 -6.53 15.83 -13.81
N ILE A 25 -6.34 14.51 -13.83
CA ILE A 25 -7.02 13.61 -14.79
C ILE A 25 -8.54 13.71 -14.64
N CYS A 26 -9.06 13.69 -13.41
CA CYS A 26 -10.50 13.80 -13.14
C CYS A 26 -11.05 15.17 -13.56
N ALA A 27 -10.30 16.25 -13.36
CA ALA A 27 -10.70 17.60 -13.74
C ALA A 27 -10.77 17.76 -15.27
N ILE A 28 -9.78 17.22 -16.00
CA ILE A 28 -9.82 17.17 -17.47
C ILE A 28 -11.04 16.36 -17.92
N TYR A 29 -11.24 15.17 -17.35
CA TYR A 29 -12.40 14.34 -17.68
C TYR A 29 -13.72 15.06 -17.44
N CYS A 30 -13.87 15.77 -16.31
CA CYS A 30 -15.09 16.55 -16.03
C CYS A 30 -15.30 17.72 -16.98
N SER A 31 -14.21 18.29 -17.53
CA SER A 31 -14.28 19.39 -18.50
C SER A 31 -14.72 18.92 -19.89
N ILE A 32 -14.52 17.64 -20.19
CA ILE A 32 -14.93 17.01 -21.44
C ILE A 32 -16.32 16.40 -21.21
N ASN A 33 -17.35 16.97 -21.83
CA ASN A 33 -18.70 16.41 -21.78
C ASN A 33 -18.76 15.11 -22.63
N SER A 34 -18.25 13.99 -22.10
CA SER A 34 -18.19 12.74 -22.85
C SER A 34 -19.34 11.80 -22.49
N GLN A 35 -20.40 11.83 -23.29
CA GLN A 35 -21.30 10.67 -23.42
C GLN A 35 -20.62 9.51 -24.19
N ASN A 36 -19.42 9.74 -24.75
CA ASN A 36 -18.68 8.77 -25.52
C ASN A 36 -18.02 7.71 -24.61
N GLN A 37 -18.44 6.46 -24.77
CA GLN A 37 -17.90 5.31 -24.02
C GLN A 37 -16.39 5.12 -24.23
N VAL A 38 -15.86 5.41 -25.42
CA VAL A 38 -14.43 5.27 -25.73
C VAL A 38 -13.59 6.22 -24.88
N LEU A 39 -14.06 7.46 -24.70
CA LEU A 39 -13.38 8.43 -23.84
C LEU A 39 -13.39 7.95 -22.38
N ASN A 40 -14.52 7.45 -21.89
CA ASN A 40 -14.63 6.92 -20.52
C ASN A 40 -13.63 5.78 -20.26
N ILE A 41 -13.53 4.83 -21.19
CA ILE A 41 -12.58 3.70 -21.11
C ILE A 41 -11.13 4.21 -21.16
N SER A 42 -10.84 5.21 -22.00
CA SER A 42 -9.50 5.81 -22.10
C SER A 42 -9.08 6.49 -20.79
N PHE A 43 -9.96 7.30 -20.20
CA PHE A 43 -9.69 7.96 -18.92
C PHE A 43 -9.56 6.97 -17.75
N LEU A 44 -10.41 5.93 -17.71
CA LEU A 44 -10.27 4.85 -16.74
C LEU A 44 -8.91 4.15 -16.90
N SER A 45 -8.48 3.86 -18.13
CA SER A 45 -7.18 3.26 -18.42
C SER A 45 -6.03 4.15 -17.96
N LEU A 46 -6.13 5.47 -18.17
CA LEU A 46 -5.14 6.44 -17.66
C LEU A 46 -5.06 6.42 -16.14
N CYS A 47 -6.18 6.34 -15.42
CA CYS A 47 -6.21 6.19 -13.97
C CYS A 47 -5.50 4.90 -13.52
N VAL A 48 -5.79 3.77 -14.17
CA VAL A 48 -5.15 2.46 -13.88
C VAL A 48 -3.63 2.55 -14.10
N ILE A 49 -3.20 3.12 -15.23
CA ILE A 49 -1.79 3.30 -15.58
C ILE A 49 -1.10 4.22 -14.57
N LEU A 50 -1.73 5.32 -14.18
CA LEU A 50 -1.19 6.25 -13.17
C LEU A 50 -0.89 5.52 -11.86
N TRP A 51 -1.88 4.82 -11.29
CA TRP A 51 -1.70 4.12 -10.02
C TRP A 51 -0.67 3.00 -10.10
N PHE A 52 -0.62 2.29 -11.23
CA PHE A 52 0.41 1.29 -11.49
C PHE A 52 1.82 1.90 -11.54
N ILE A 53 2.01 3.02 -12.26
CA ILE A 53 3.29 3.73 -12.39
C ILE A 53 3.73 4.28 -11.03
N ILE A 54 2.84 4.91 -10.27
CA ILE A 54 3.13 5.43 -8.94
C ILE A 54 3.65 4.32 -8.02
N GLY A 55 2.96 3.17 -7.99
CA GLY A 55 3.42 2.01 -7.24
C GLY A 55 4.81 1.55 -7.68
N ASN A 56 5.03 1.43 -8.99
CA ASN A 56 6.33 1.02 -9.53
C ASN A 56 7.46 1.99 -9.15
N VAL A 57 7.24 3.30 -9.33
CA VAL A 57 8.21 4.37 -9.02
C VAL A 57 8.56 4.37 -7.54
N TYR A 58 7.56 4.28 -6.66
CA TYR A 58 7.77 4.25 -5.22
C TYR A 58 8.58 3.00 -4.81
N SER A 59 8.27 1.83 -5.36
CA SER A 59 9.00 0.61 -5.05
C SER A 59 10.48 0.65 -5.47
N ARG A 60 10.86 1.40 -6.50
CA ARG A 60 12.28 1.51 -6.91
C ARG A 60 13.13 2.25 -5.88
N LYS A 61 12.52 3.16 -5.12
CA LYS A 61 13.19 3.95 -4.08
C LYS A 61 13.37 3.18 -2.78
N LEU A 62 12.56 2.13 -2.56
CA LEU A 62 12.69 1.29 -1.37
C LEU A 62 13.85 0.29 -1.52
N LYS A 63 14.83 0.40 -0.61
CA LYS A 63 16.03 -0.47 -0.58
C LYS A 63 15.72 -1.94 -0.26
N LYS A 64 14.60 -2.21 0.42
CA LYS A 64 14.18 -3.57 0.81
C LYS A 64 12.70 -3.76 0.51
N THR A 65 12.38 -4.98 0.13
CA THR A 65 11.02 -5.44 -0.16
C THR A 65 10.32 -5.65 1.18
N ASP A 66 9.70 -4.59 1.67
CA ASP A 66 8.97 -4.58 2.93
C ASP A 66 7.49 -4.37 2.64
N LEU A 67 6.72 -5.46 2.71
CA LEU A 67 5.30 -5.46 2.39
C LEU A 67 4.51 -4.54 3.32
N LYS A 68 4.96 -4.34 4.56
CA LYS A 68 4.36 -3.39 5.50
C LYS A 68 4.48 -1.95 4.99
N LYS A 69 5.64 -1.58 4.42
CA LYS A 69 5.84 -0.24 3.83
C LYS A 69 5.01 -0.03 2.57
N TYR A 70 4.84 -1.07 1.75
CA TYR A 70 3.97 -1.02 0.58
C TYR A 70 2.50 -0.81 0.98
N LEU A 71 1.99 -1.60 1.93
CA LEU A 71 0.62 -1.43 2.43
C LEU A 71 0.42 -0.05 3.05
N LEU A 72 1.36 0.40 3.89
CA LEU A 72 1.29 1.72 4.51
C LEU A 72 1.23 2.84 3.45
N PHE A 73 2.05 2.77 2.41
CA PHE A 73 2.02 3.75 1.33
C PHE A 73 0.68 3.79 0.59
N VAL A 74 0.11 2.61 0.31
CA VAL A 74 -1.19 2.51 -0.36
C VAL A 74 -2.28 3.10 0.53
N PHE A 75 -2.35 2.71 1.80
CA PHE A 75 -3.31 3.33 2.72
C PHE A 75 -3.15 4.86 2.76
N ILE A 76 -1.93 5.37 2.95
CA ILE A 76 -1.66 6.82 2.97
C ILE A 76 -2.13 7.51 1.68
N SER A 77 -1.98 6.85 0.53
CA SER A 77 -2.38 7.41 -0.77
C SER A 77 -3.90 7.49 -0.95
N PHE A 78 -4.66 6.59 -0.34
CA PHE A 78 -6.12 6.54 -0.48
C PHE A 78 -6.87 7.05 0.77
N ILE A 79 -6.17 7.45 1.84
CA ILE A 79 -6.77 8.07 3.04
C ILE A 79 -7.80 9.16 2.69
N PRO A 80 -7.53 10.13 1.79
CA PRO A 80 -8.49 11.19 1.51
C PRO A 80 -9.86 10.68 1.05
N ILE A 81 -9.88 9.73 0.11
CA ILE A 81 -11.14 9.17 -0.41
C ILE A 81 -11.79 8.22 0.60
N LEU A 82 -11.00 7.47 1.37
CA LEU A 82 -11.50 6.58 2.42
C LEU A 82 -12.21 7.36 3.53
N ILE A 83 -11.70 8.53 3.93
CA ILE A 83 -12.35 9.38 4.91
C ILE A 83 -13.76 9.78 4.44
N PHE A 84 -13.91 10.22 3.18
CA PHE A 84 -15.22 10.58 2.65
C PHE A 84 -16.17 9.37 2.61
N LEU A 85 -15.70 8.21 2.15
CA LEU A 85 -16.52 6.99 2.07
C LEU A 85 -17.00 6.51 3.44
N ILE A 86 -16.10 6.47 4.43
CA ILE A 86 -16.44 6.05 5.80
C ILE A 86 -17.39 7.06 6.44
N THR A 87 -17.11 8.35 6.30
CA THR A 87 -17.96 9.42 6.84
C THR A 87 -19.37 9.33 6.26
N TYR A 88 -19.48 9.12 4.94
CA TYR A 88 -20.78 8.93 4.30
C TYR A 88 -21.55 7.75 4.91
N ASN A 89 -20.89 6.61 5.06
CA ASN A 89 -21.52 5.39 5.58
C ASN A 89 -21.99 5.54 7.04
N ILE A 90 -21.25 6.29 7.85
CA ILE A 90 -21.67 6.59 9.23
C ILE A 90 -22.89 7.53 9.22
N LEU A 91 -22.84 8.59 8.42
CA LEU A 91 -23.86 9.63 8.43
C LEU A 91 -25.19 9.18 7.82
N ILE A 92 -25.19 8.35 6.78
CA ILE A 92 -26.45 7.88 6.16
C ILE A 92 -27.34 7.10 7.14
N ASN A 93 -26.75 6.48 8.17
CA ASN A 93 -27.48 5.74 9.21
C ASN A 93 -28.04 6.66 10.31
N VAL A 94 -27.65 7.94 10.35
CA VAL A 94 -28.22 8.92 11.27
C VAL A 94 -29.50 9.42 10.62
N SER A 95 -30.65 8.96 11.12
CA SER A 95 -31.99 9.21 10.59
C SER A 95 -32.45 10.67 10.79
N VAL A 96 -31.72 11.64 10.20
CA VAL A 96 -32.10 13.05 10.18
C VAL A 96 -32.84 13.30 8.87
N ASN A 97 -34.16 13.09 8.90
CA ASN A 97 -35.00 13.19 7.71
C ASN A 97 -35.33 14.67 7.37
N SER A 98 -34.30 15.48 7.13
CA SER A 98 -34.44 16.88 6.68
C SER A 98 -33.80 17.06 5.31
N GLN A 99 -34.47 17.78 4.40
CA GLN A 99 -33.92 18.07 3.08
C GLN A 99 -32.57 18.79 3.17
N THR A 100 -32.43 19.73 4.10
CA THR A 100 -31.18 20.46 4.36
C THR A 100 -30.03 19.52 4.71
N TYR A 101 -30.28 18.51 5.56
CA TYR A 101 -29.28 17.50 5.90
C TYR A 101 -28.83 16.70 4.67
N ASN A 102 -29.78 16.27 3.83
CA ASN A 102 -29.46 15.54 2.59
C ASN A 102 -28.63 16.38 1.61
N TRP A 103 -28.95 17.67 1.47
CA TRP A 103 -28.17 18.60 0.63
C TRP A 103 -26.74 18.79 1.12
N ILE A 104 -26.56 18.97 2.43
CA ILE A 104 -25.24 19.11 3.05
C ILE A 104 -24.44 17.81 2.89
N LEU A 105 -25.06 16.66 3.15
CA LEU A 105 -24.44 15.35 2.99
C LEU A 105 -23.94 15.15 1.55
N TYR A 106 -24.77 15.52 0.57
CA TYR A 106 -24.40 15.44 -0.84
C TYR A 106 -23.23 16.37 -1.18
N TYR A 107 -23.30 17.66 -0.89
CA TYR A 107 -22.26 18.60 -1.33
C TYR A 107 -20.94 18.47 -0.57
N SER A 108 -20.98 18.15 0.72
CA SER A 108 -19.78 18.07 1.55
C SER A 108 -19.08 16.72 1.44
N ILE A 109 -19.81 15.63 1.18
CA ILE A 109 -19.26 14.27 1.21
C ILE A 109 -19.51 13.53 -0.12
N GLY A 110 -20.75 13.53 -0.60
CA GLY A 110 -21.13 12.83 -1.84
C GLY A 110 -20.39 13.36 -3.08
N ALA A 111 -20.33 14.67 -3.26
CA ALA A 111 -19.72 15.30 -4.44
C ALA A 111 -18.21 15.00 -4.55
N PRO A 112 -17.40 15.09 -3.48
CA PRO A 112 -16.02 14.60 -3.51
C PRO A 112 -15.88 13.14 -3.93
N ILE A 113 -16.75 12.25 -3.43
CA ILE A 113 -16.73 10.82 -3.80
C ILE A 113 -17.06 10.64 -5.28
N ILE A 114 -18.16 11.25 -5.74
CA ILE A 114 -18.61 11.20 -7.14
C ILE A 114 -17.52 11.73 -8.07
N PHE A 115 -16.91 12.86 -7.72
CA PHE A 115 -15.84 13.45 -8.51
C PHE A 115 -14.65 12.49 -8.64
N TRP A 116 -14.26 11.86 -7.53
CA TRP A 116 -13.12 10.94 -7.52
C TRP A 116 -13.41 9.69 -8.36
N ILE A 117 -14.57 9.06 -8.22
CA ILE A 117 -14.90 7.83 -8.98
C ILE A 117 -15.39 8.12 -10.41
N LYS A 118 -15.53 9.38 -10.81
CA LYS A 118 -16.19 9.79 -12.06
C LYS A 118 -15.66 9.07 -13.30
N PRO A 119 -14.34 8.89 -13.52
CA PRO A 119 -13.82 8.15 -14.68
C PRO A 119 -14.31 6.70 -14.77
N ALA A 120 -14.73 6.10 -13.65
CA ALA A 120 -15.26 4.75 -13.58
C ALA A 120 -16.80 4.71 -13.53
N ALA A 121 -17.49 5.84 -13.34
CA ALA A 121 -18.93 5.87 -13.04
C ALA A 121 -19.81 5.21 -14.11
N PHE A 122 -19.35 5.17 -15.37
CA PHE A 122 -20.07 4.45 -16.43
C PHE A 122 -20.25 2.95 -16.13
N LEU A 123 -19.34 2.34 -15.36
CA LEU A 123 -19.39 0.93 -14.97
C LEU A 123 -20.50 0.61 -13.97
N ILE A 124 -21.05 1.60 -13.25
CA ILE A 124 -22.18 1.38 -12.32
C ILE A 124 -23.35 0.75 -13.06
N ASN A 125 -23.67 1.31 -14.24
CA ASN A 125 -24.75 0.80 -15.09
C ASN A 125 -24.42 -0.57 -15.69
N PHE A 126 -23.14 -0.89 -15.91
CA PHE A 126 -22.73 -2.19 -16.44
C PHE A 126 -22.86 -3.32 -15.42
N PHE A 127 -22.55 -3.06 -14.14
CA PHE A 127 -22.57 -4.08 -13.09
C PHE A 127 -23.85 -4.06 -12.24
N ASN A 128 -24.72 -3.06 -12.42
CA ASN A 128 -25.96 -2.87 -11.66
C ASN A 128 -25.73 -2.92 -10.14
N LEU A 129 -24.64 -2.29 -9.69
CA LEU A 129 -24.23 -2.24 -8.28
C LEU A 129 -24.78 -0.98 -7.62
N ASP A 130 -25.04 -1.08 -6.31
CA ASP A 130 -25.23 0.11 -5.49
C ASP A 130 -24.02 1.06 -5.61
N PHE A 131 -24.28 2.36 -5.68
CA PHE A 131 -23.25 3.38 -5.89
C PHE A 131 -22.12 3.29 -4.87
N TYR A 132 -22.42 3.05 -3.59
CA TYR A 132 -21.42 3.02 -2.53
C TYR A 132 -20.61 1.73 -2.58
N LEU A 133 -21.27 0.60 -2.82
CA LEU A 133 -20.59 -0.68 -3.03
C LEU A 133 -19.63 -0.60 -4.23
N PHE A 134 -20.08 0.04 -5.31
CA PHE A 134 -19.25 0.32 -6.48
C PHE A 134 -18.06 1.22 -6.13
N ALA A 135 -18.28 2.31 -5.39
CA ALA A 135 -17.22 3.24 -5.00
C ALA A 135 -16.13 2.55 -4.16
N TYR A 136 -16.53 1.75 -3.17
CA TYR A 136 -15.60 0.92 -2.40
C TYR A 136 -14.82 -0.05 -3.29
N SER A 137 -15.50 -0.71 -4.22
CA SER A 137 -14.89 -1.69 -5.14
C SER A 137 -13.85 -1.04 -6.07
N ILE A 138 -14.14 0.14 -6.62
CA ILE A 138 -13.19 0.87 -7.47
C ILE A 138 -11.98 1.37 -6.68
N VAL A 139 -12.19 1.92 -5.48
CA VAL A 139 -11.08 2.33 -4.61
C VAL A 139 -10.20 1.12 -4.28
N ALA A 140 -10.80 -0.01 -3.90
CA ALA A 140 -10.09 -1.26 -3.63
C ALA A 140 -9.32 -1.77 -4.86
N ALA A 141 -9.92 -1.68 -6.05
CA ALA A 141 -9.25 -2.05 -7.30
C ALA A 141 -8.02 -1.18 -7.57
N PHE A 142 -8.11 0.14 -7.41
CA PHE A 142 -6.95 1.03 -7.57
C PHE A 142 -5.88 0.81 -6.50
N MET A 143 -6.26 0.53 -5.25
CA MET A 143 -5.32 0.13 -4.20
C MET A 143 -4.58 -1.15 -4.60
N PHE A 144 -5.29 -2.14 -5.13
CA PHE A 144 -4.71 -3.41 -5.60
C PHE A 144 -3.79 -3.22 -6.80
N ILE A 145 -4.18 -2.40 -7.78
CA ILE A 145 -3.34 -2.04 -8.94
C ILE A 145 -2.05 -1.35 -8.49
N CYS A 146 -2.13 -0.44 -7.53
CA CYS A 146 -0.97 0.22 -6.94
C CYS A 146 -0.04 -0.80 -6.25
N LEU A 147 -0.61 -1.77 -5.51
CA LEU A 147 0.15 -2.88 -4.90
C LEU A 147 0.86 -3.74 -5.96
N ILE A 148 0.17 -4.12 -7.03
CA ILE A 148 0.79 -4.87 -8.15
C ILE A 148 1.93 -4.07 -8.77
N GLY A 149 1.76 -2.77 -8.97
CA GLY A 149 2.81 -1.87 -9.48
C GLY A 149 4.07 -1.91 -8.62
N MET A 150 3.92 -1.85 -7.29
CA MET A 150 5.05 -1.98 -6.36
C MET A 150 5.72 -3.35 -6.44
N LEU A 151 4.93 -4.44 -6.37
CA LEU A 151 5.44 -5.80 -6.38
C LEU A 151 6.17 -6.15 -7.70
N SER A 152 5.73 -5.57 -8.82
CA SER A 152 6.34 -5.78 -10.14
C SER A 152 7.77 -5.24 -10.21
N SER A 153 8.07 -4.12 -9.52
CA SER A 153 9.42 -3.55 -9.52
C SER A 153 10.36 -4.26 -8.53
N SER A 154 9.82 -4.75 -7.42
CA SER A 154 10.55 -5.49 -6.38
C SER A 154 11.34 -6.69 -6.93
N LYS A 155 10.76 -7.42 -7.89
CA LYS A 155 11.44 -8.56 -8.55
C LYS A 155 12.69 -8.15 -9.33
N ARG A 156 12.70 -6.96 -9.95
CA ARG A 156 13.82 -6.48 -10.78
C ARG A 156 15.06 -6.10 -9.96
N HIS A 157 14.88 -5.65 -8.72
CA HIS A 157 16.00 -5.34 -7.81
C HIS A 157 16.76 -6.61 -7.36
N LYS A 158 16.07 -7.74 -7.20
CA LYS A 158 16.70 -9.01 -6.83
C LYS A 158 17.58 -9.58 -7.96
N VAL A 159 17.11 -9.48 -9.21
CA VAL A 159 17.85 -9.99 -10.38
C VAL A 159 19.12 -9.19 -10.63
N LYS A 160 19.05 -7.84 -10.63
CA LYS A 160 20.24 -7.00 -10.84
C LYS A 160 21.31 -7.17 -9.75
N LYS A 161 20.90 -7.40 -8.50
CA LYS A 161 21.85 -7.68 -7.42
C LYS A 161 22.51 -9.05 -7.64
N ALA A 162 21.76 -10.08 -8.01
CA ALA A 162 22.32 -11.40 -8.30
C ALA A 162 23.32 -11.37 -9.48
N GLU A 163 23.05 -10.59 -10.52
CA GLU A 163 23.94 -10.42 -11.67
C GLU A 163 25.23 -9.68 -11.30
N MET A 164 25.16 -8.59 -10.51
CA MET A 164 26.36 -7.90 -10.02
C MET A 164 27.23 -8.78 -9.12
N PHE A 165 26.63 -9.55 -8.21
CA PHE A 165 27.38 -10.48 -7.34
C PHE A 165 28.02 -11.63 -8.12
N LYS A 166 27.47 -12.01 -9.28
CA LYS A 166 28.05 -13.03 -10.14
C LYS A 166 29.27 -12.48 -10.89
N TYR A 167 29.14 -11.26 -11.43
CA TYR A 167 30.25 -10.57 -12.11
C TYR A 167 31.45 -10.34 -11.18
N ASP A 168 31.22 -9.86 -9.96
CA ASP A 168 32.28 -9.57 -8.98
C ASP A 168 32.99 -10.86 -8.50
N ARG A 169 32.26 -11.98 -8.40
CA ARG A 169 32.85 -13.28 -8.07
C ARG A 169 33.69 -13.84 -9.23
N ASP A 170 33.19 -13.75 -10.46
CA ASP A 170 33.87 -14.30 -11.63
C ASP A 170 35.16 -13.49 -11.94
N GLU A 171 35.19 -12.19 -11.66
CA GLU A 171 36.39 -11.35 -11.73
C GLU A 171 37.42 -11.71 -10.65
N LEU A 172 36.99 -11.95 -9.40
CA LEU A 172 37.89 -12.36 -8.32
C LEU A 172 38.50 -13.76 -8.54
N ILE A 173 37.77 -14.66 -9.18
CA ILE A 173 38.28 -16.00 -9.55
C ILE A 173 39.28 -15.91 -10.70
N GLY A 174 39.08 -14.99 -11.66
CA GLY A 174 40.04 -14.72 -12.74
C GLY A 174 41.41 -14.26 -12.22
N PHE A 175 41.43 -13.32 -11.26
CA PHE A 175 42.68 -12.83 -10.67
C PHE A 175 43.43 -13.89 -9.84
N ASN A 176 42.72 -14.76 -9.13
CA ASN A 176 43.36 -15.83 -8.34
C ASN A 176 43.84 -17.01 -9.19
N ALA A 177 43.20 -17.30 -10.31
CA ALA A 177 43.67 -18.32 -11.25
C ALA A 177 44.97 -17.87 -11.94
N GLU A 178 45.11 -16.58 -12.25
CA GLU A 178 46.34 -16.03 -12.86
C GLU A 178 47.49 -15.91 -11.85
N ALA A 179 47.19 -15.60 -10.58
CA ALA A 179 48.17 -15.61 -9.49
C ALA A 179 48.69 -17.03 -9.16
N ALA A 180 47.85 -18.07 -9.26
CA ALA A 180 48.25 -19.46 -9.01
C ALA A 180 49.16 -20.04 -10.11
N VAL A 181 48.96 -19.65 -11.38
CA VAL A 181 49.79 -20.12 -12.51
C VAL A 181 51.18 -19.46 -12.53
N THR A 182 51.36 -18.35 -11.81
CA THR A 182 52.68 -17.67 -11.71
C THR A 182 53.52 -18.17 -10.52
N SER A 183 53.02 -19.14 -9.73
CA SER A 183 53.66 -19.66 -8.50
C SER A 183 54.16 -21.11 -8.60
N GLU A 184 54.02 -21.80 -9.74
CA GLU A 184 54.49 -23.19 -9.90
C GLU A 184 55.95 -23.32 -10.38
N ASN A 185 56.73 -22.24 -10.31
CA ASN A 185 58.13 -22.28 -10.72
C ASN A 185 59.07 -21.70 -9.66
N GLU A 186 58.95 -22.13 -8.40
CA GLU A 186 60.03 -22.00 -7.42
C GLU A 186 59.91 -23.01 -6.25
N THR A 187 60.73 -24.06 -6.36
CA THR A 187 61.61 -24.60 -5.29
C THR A 187 61.03 -25.32 -4.07
N ASN A 188 61.06 -26.65 -4.16
CA ASN A 188 61.76 -27.63 -3.30
C ASN A 188 62.26 -27.24 -1.87
N CYS A 189 61.92 -28.11 -0.91
CA CYS A 189 62.57 -28.43 0.39
C CYS A 189 62.71 -27.37 1.50
N GLN A 190 61.93 -27.51 2.58
CA GLN A 190 62.45 -28.02 3.87
C GLN A 190 61.35 -28.17 4.95
N ASP A 191 61.51 -29.23 5.74
CA ASP A 191 60.81 -29.54 6.99
C ASP A 191 60.74 -28.36 7.99
N ILE A 192 59.67 -28.29 8.79
CA ILE A 192 59.70 -28.06 10.26
C ILE A 192 58.28 -28.23 10.85
N LYS A 193 58.17 -29.29 11.67
CA LYS A 193 57.45 -29.49 12.95
C LYS A 193 56.17 -28.70 13.28
N ASN A 194 55.14 -29.49 13.58
CA ASN A 194 54.25 -29.47 14.75
C ASN A 194 53.98 -28.11 15.43
N ASN A 195 52.71 -27.70 15.42
CA ASN A 195 52.02 -27.39 16.67
C ASN A 195 50.51 -27.57 16.53
N THR A 196 50.03 -28.59 17.23
CA THR A 196 48.65 -28.79 17.67
C THR A 196 48.18 -27.56 18.44
N LEU A 197 47.03 -26.99 18.06
CA LEU A 197 46.24 -26.13 18.94
C LEU A 197 44.78 -26.56 18.84
N GLU A 198 44.46 -27.38 19.84
CA GLU A 198 43.17 -27.74 20.38
C GLU A 198 42.37 -26.47 20.75
N TYR A 199 41.09 -26.39 20.37
CA TYR A 199 40.12 -25.58 21.11
C TYR A 199 38.72 -26.21 21.03
N ASP A 200 38.31 -26.65 22.22
CA ASP A 200 37.03 -27.16 22.71
C ASP A 200 35.91 -26.11 22.54
N ASP A 201 34.71 -26.47 22.06
CA ASP A 201 33.50 -26.91 22.80
C ASP A 201 32.84 -25.88 23.74
N SER A 202 31.52 -25.97 23.77
CA SER A 202 30.50 -25.37 24.64
C SER A 202 29.97 -23.97 24.27
N THR A 203 28.73 -23.87 23.76
CA THR A 203 27.42 -23.92 24.45
C THR A 203 27.09 -22.60 25.16
N GLU A 204 26.11 -21.85 24.65
CA GLU A 204 25.14 -21.19 25.52
C GLU A 204 23.82 -20.90 24.79
N GLN A 205 22.84 -21.77 25.06
CA GLN A 205 21.43 -21.45 25.03
C GLN A 205 21.12 -20.49 26.18
N VAL A 206 20.43 -19.39 25.90
CA VAL A 206 19.66 -18.68 26.93
C VAL A 206 18.24 -18.47 26.42
N THR A 207 17.38 -19.41 26.77
CA THR A 207 15.97 -19.17 27.07
C THR A 207 15.87 -18.64 28.49
N PHE A 208 15.12 -17.57 28.72
CA PHE A 208 14.36 -17.44 29.97
C PHE A 208 13.05 -16.67 29.76
N ASP A 209 12.00 -17.36 30.16
CA ASP A 209 10.61 -16.99 30.22
C ASP A 209 10.30 -15.93 31.30
N ALA A 210 9.05 -15.48 31.22
CA ALA A 210 8.17 -15.10 32.32
C ALA A 210 8.18 -13.63 32.76
N LEU A 211 7.09 -12.95 32.40
CA LEU A 211 6.24 -12.34 33.41
C LEU A 211 4.77 -12.40 32.98
N LYS A 212 4.08 -13.37 33.56
CA LYS A 212 2.63 -13.47 33.70
C LYS A 212 2.15 -12.49 34.78
N THR A 213 0.82 -12.32 34.80
CA THR A 213 -0.03 -11.96 35.96
C THR A 213 0.04 -10.50 36.42
N ASN A 214 -1.05 -9.81 36.76
CA ASN A 214 -2.37 -10.26 37.20
C ASN A 214 -3.40 -9.11 37.09
N GLU A 215 -4.67 -9.51 36.94
CA GLU A 215 -5.87 -9.00 37.64
C GLU A 215 -6.15 -7.49 37.77
N SER A 216 -7.37 -7.10 37.40
CA SER A 216 -8.46 -6.80 38.35
C SER A 216 -9.48 -5.87 37.65
N LYS A 217 -10.70 -6.31 37.30
CA LYS A 217 -11.89 -6.56 38.13
C LYS A 217 -12.84 -5.35 38.13
N ASN A 218 -14.12 -5.65 37.88
CA ASN A 218 -15.32 -5.05 38.51
C ASN A 218 -15.74 -3.63 38.07
N THR A 219 -17.01 -3.25 37.90
CA THR A 219 -18.34 -3.85 38.21
C THR A 219 -19.43 -3.00 37.50
N SER A 220 -20.63 -3.56 37.30
CA SER A 220 -21.98 -2.94 37.50
C SER A 220 -22.34 -1.61 36.83
N ASP A 221 -23.58 -1.29 36.44
CA ASP A 221 -24.90 -1.82 36.78
C ASP A 221 -25.95 -1.25 35.80
N ASN A 222 -27.01 -2.02 35.61
CA ASN A 222 -28.43 -1.68 35.51
C ASN A 222 -28.92 -0.39 34.82
N MET A 223 -29.90 -0.59 33.92
CA MET A 223 -31.28 -0.03 33.92
C MET A 223 -31.74 0.17 32.47
N ASP A 224 -33.00 0.04 32.08
CA ASP A 224 -34.23 -0.53 32.61
C ASP A 224 -35.23 -0.52 31.43
N LEU A 225 -36.32 -1.27 31.54
CA LEU A 225 -37.42 -1.36 30.58
C LEU A 225 -37.99 0.01 30.16
N LYS A 226 -38.50 0.09 28.91
CA LYS A 226 -39.88 0.56 28.68
C LYS A 226 -40.45 0.07 27.34
N GLN A 227 -41.60 -0.58 27.47
CA GLN A 227 -42.56 -1.00 26.44
C GLN A 227 -43.19 0.19 25.70
N GLU A 228 -43.43 -0.02 24.39
CA GLU A 228 -44.68 0.17 23.59
C GLU A 228 -45.70 1.27 23.97
N PRO A 229 -46.40 1.89 22.98
CA PRO A 229 -47.39 1.13 22.20
C PRO A 229 -47.58 1.46 20.70
N ASP A 230 -48.11 0.43 20.07
CA ASP A 230 -48.99 0.33 18.91
C ASP A 230 -50.05 1.45 18.80
N ILE A 231 -50.18 2.07 17.62
CA ILE A 231 -51.39 2.81 17.21
C ILE A 231 -51.64 2.54 15.72
N ASN A 232 -52.69 1.75 15.47
CA ASN A 232 -53.46 1.69 14.23
C ASN A 232 -54.47 2.85 14.17
N GLU A 233 -54.70 3.40 12.96
CA GLU A 233 -55.96 3.98 12.44
C GLU A 233 -55.58 4.60 11.06
N GLU A 234 -55.90 4.00 9.90
CA GLU A 234 -57.21 3.84 9.23
C GLU A 234 -57.95 5.16 8.94
N ILE A 235 -58.62 5.23 7.76
CA ILE A 235 -59.72 6.15 7.35
C ILE A 235 -59.25 7.48 6.70
N VAL A 236 -59.66 7.95 5.51
CA VAL A 236 -60.70 7.59 4.51
C VAL A 236 -60.50 8.39 3.20
N LYS A 237 -60.91 7.77 2.08
CA LYS A 237 -61.33 8.30 0.75
C LYS A 237 -60.43 9.26 -0.03
#